data_AF-A0A820N5Z1-F1
#
_entry.id   AF-A0A820N5Z1-F1
#
_cell.length_a   1.000
_cell.length_b   1.000
_cell.length_c   1.000
_cell.angle_alpha   90.00
_cell.angle_beta   90.00
_cell.angle_gamma   90.00
#
_symmetry.space_group_name_H-M   'P 1'
#
loop_
_entity.id
_entity.type
_entity.pdbx_description
1 polymer ?
#
loop_
_entity_poly.entity_id
_entity_poly.type
_entity_poly.pdbx_seq_one_letter_code
_entity_poly.pdbx_strand_id
1 'polypeptide(L)'
;MAELLRKTKSGYHQSFEALLNDVNESLDESKDIDLYLKPVAQHFDGVETTDFGETVPLYGPMFHTLCLMWANCKAYQRPTRIIVLLQELNNLVMKQASEFMEPLDLFKGEPDESMEKINQTVRALEAYQNAYTHYKGNMKNYFKNGEPVQEWDFSPKLVFARW
;
A
#
# COMPACT_ATOMS: atom_id res chain seq x y z
N MET A 1 14.05 10.84 -35.52
CA MET A 1 12.94 11.80 -35.80
C MET A 1 13.23 13.18 -35.23
N ALA A 2 13.52 13.33 -33.93
CA ALA A 2 13.89 14.61 -33.30
C ALA A 2 15.03 15.34 -34.04
N GLU A 3 16.14 14.64 -34.33
CA GLU A 3 17.26 15.21 -35.09
C GLU A 3 16.88 15.69 -36.50
N LEU A 4 15.92 15.02 -37.13
CA LEU A 4 15.47 15.33 -38.48
C LEU A 4 14.63 16.61 -38.48
N LEU A 5 13.73 16.75 -37.50
CA LEU A 5 12.95 17.98 -37.24
C LEU A 5 13.84 19.18 -36.87
N ARG A 6 14.92 18.94 -36.10
CA ARG A 6 15.93 19.95 -35.79
C ARG A 6 16.66 20.44 -37.03
N LYS A 7 17.13 19.50 -37.86
CA LYS A 7 17.86 19.80 -39.12
C LYS A 7 17.00 20.55 -40.13
N THR A 8 15.70 20.28 -40.18
CA THR A 8 14.75 20.98 -41.07
C THR A 8 14.21 22.29 -40.51
N LYS A 9 14.64 22.71 -39.30
CA LYS A 9 14.09 23.89 -38.57
C LYS A 9 12.56 23.87 -38.50
N SER A 10 11.99 22.68 -38.33
CA SER A 10 10.53 22.50 -38.29
C SER A 10 9.95 23.14 -37.03
N GLY A 11 8.84 23.88 -37.18
CA GLY A 11 8.09 24.42 -36.03
C GLY A 11 7.57 23.33 -35.07
N TYR A 12 7.47 22.08 -35.52
CA TYR A 12 7.07 20.93 -34.70
C TYR A 12 8.19 20.38 -33.82
N HIS A 13 9.44 20.83 -33.99
CA HIS A 13 10.58 20.29 -33.25
C HIS A 13 10.38 20.40 -31.74
N GLN A 14 9.97 21.56 -31.25
CA GLN A 14 9.76 21.81 -29.82
C GLN A 14 8.64 20.95 -29.23
N SER A 15 7.49 20.85 -29.92
CA SER A 15 6.38 20.00 -29.48
C SER A 15 6.75 18.51 -29.48
N PHE A 16 7.54 18.07 -30.47
CA PHE A 16 8.01 16.69 -30.53
C PHE A 16 9.01 16.36 -29.42
N GLU A 17 9.93 17.28 -29.10
CA GLU A 17 10.86 17.09 -27.97
C GLU A 17 10.13 17.06 -26.63
N ALA A 18 9.16 17.95 -26.41
CA ALA A 18 8.33 17.92 -25.21
C ALA A 18 7.62 16.57 -25.06
N LEU A 19 6.95 16.10 -26.13
CA LEU A 19 6.29 14.79 -26.12
C LEU A 19 7.26 13.63 -25.84
N LEU A 20 8.46 13.68 -26.42
CA LEU A 20 9.47 12.64 -26.21
C LEU A 20 9.95 12.61 -24.76
N ASN A 21 10.14 13.78 -24.14
CA ASN A 21 10.51 13.88 -22.73
C ASN A 21 9.38 13.37 -21.83
N ASP A 22 8.14 13.78 -22.06
CA ASP A 22 6.97 13.30 -21.30
C ASP A 22 6.84 11.78 -21.33
N VAL A 23 7.06 11.17 -22.51
CA VAL A 23 7.03 9.71 -22.69
C VAL A 23 8.16 9.03 -21.91
N ASN A 24 9.37 9.58 -21.95
CA ASN A 24 10.50 9.01 -21.21
C ASN A 24 10.29 9.12 -19.70
N GLU A 25 9.84 10.27 -19.20
CA GLU A 25 9.52 10.47 -17.78
C GLU A 25 8.41 9.50 -17.31
N SER A 26 7.35 9.36 -18.10
CA SER A 26 6.24 8.44 -17.81
C SER A 26 6.69 6.98 -17.83
N LEU A 27 7.63 6.62 -18.72
CA LEU A 27 8.20 5.28 -18.79
C LEU A 27 9.05 4.97 -17.54
N ASP A 28 9.87 5.93 -17.11
CA ASP A 28 10.70 5.77 -15.92
C ASP A 28 9.84 5.68 -14.65
N GLU A 29 8.80 6.51 -14.52
CA GLU A 29 7.82 6.41 -13.43
C GLU A 29 7.12 5.04 -13.43
N SER A 30 6.68 4.56 -14.59
CA SER A 30 5.97 3.28 -14.69
C SER A 30 6.84 2.09 -14.31
N LYS A 31 8.13 2.10 -14.70
CA LYS A 31 9.09 1.06 -14.32
C LYS A 31 9.36 1.06 -12.82
N ASP A 32 9.49 2.23 -12.21
CA ASP A 32 9.69 2.38 -10.77
C ASP A 32 8.48 1.81 -10.00
N ILE A 33 7.27 2.17 -10.43
CA ILE A 33 6.02 1.66 -9.85
C ILE A 33 5.94 0.13 -10.00
N ASP A 34 6.13 -0.42 -11.20
CA ASP A 34 6.03 -1.87 -11.44
C ASP A 34 7.01 -2.66 -10.56
N LEU A 35 8.25 -2.18 -10.46
CA LEU A 35 9.29 -2.83 -9.66
C LEU A 35 8.91 -2.91 -8.17
N TYR A 36 8.43 -1.82 -7.58
CA TYR A 36 8.20 -1.72 -6.14
C TYR A 36 6.79 -2.11 -5.69
N LEU A 37 5.77 -2.00 -6.55
CA LEU A 37 4.41 -2.42 -6.18
C LEU A 37 4.18 -3.91 -6.36
N LYS A 38 4.91 -4.58 -7.26
CA LYS A 38 4.80 -6.02 -7.45
C LYS A 38 4.95 -6.85 -6.16
N PRO A 39 5.94 -6.63 -5.28
CA PRO A 39 6.02 -7.35 -4.01
C PRO A 39 4.90 -6.96 -3.04
N VAL A 40 4.42 -5.70 -3.08
CA VAL A 40 3.27 -5.27 -2.25
C VAL A 40 2.00 -6.00 -2.68
N ALA A 41 1.76 -6.12 -3.99
CA ALA A 41 0.61 -6.85 -4.53
C ALA A 41 0.60 -8.30 -4.07
N GLN A 42 1.76 -8.98 -4.06
CA GLN A 42 1.85 -10.36 -3.55
C GLN A 42 1.46 -10.49 -2.08
N HIS A 43 1.76 -9.49 -1.25
CA HIS A 43 1.29 -9.48 0.15
C HIS A 43 -0.21 -9.23 0.26
N PHE A 44 -0.77 -8.37 -0.59
CA PHE A 44 -2.22 -8.13 -0.63
C PHE A 44 -2.97 -9.39 -1.06
N ASP A 45 -2.52 -10.04 -2.13
CA ASP A 45 -3.07 -11.32 -2.60
C ASP A 45 -2.98 -12.38 -1.50
N GLY A 46 -1.85 -12.43 -0.77
CA GLY A 46 -1.66 -13.33 0.36
C GLY A 46 -2.66 -13.08 1.49
N VAL A 47 -2.89 -11.82 1.88
CA VAL A 47 -3.91 -11.47 2.89
C VAL A 47 -5.31 -11.78 2.39
N GLU A 48 -5.64 -11.48 1.13
CA GLU A 48 -6.97 -11.70 0.55
C GLU A 48 -7.33 -13.18 0.47
N THR A 49 -6.36 -14.04 0.15
CA THR A 49 -6.57 -15.48 -0.07
C THR A 49 -6.44 -16.32 1.20
N THR A 50 -5.86 -15.77 2.28
CA THR A 50 -5.70 -16.47 3.56
C THR A 50 -6.96 -16.32 4.40
N ASP A 51 -7.37 -17.39 5.07
CA ASP A 51 -8.46 -17.35 6.03
C ASP A 51 -8.19 -16.32 7.12
N PHE A 52 -9.21 -15.51 7.44
CA PHE A 52 -9.04 -14.35 8.31
C PHE A 52 -8.39 -14.68 9.67
N GLY A 53 -8.73 -15.83 10.27
CA GLY A 53 -8.14 -16.32 11.53
C GLY A 53 -6.63 -16.57 11.48
N GLU A 54 -6.05 -16.73 10.29
CA GLU A 54 -4.63 -17.01 10.04
C GLU A 54 -3.88 -15.81 9.43
N THR A 55 -4.53 -14.66 9.24
CA THR A 55 -3.92 -13.49 8.57
C THR A 55 -2.90 -12.74 9.43
N VAL A 56 -2.92 -12.90 10.76
CA VAL A 56 -2.09 -12.16 11.72
C VAL A 56 -0.58 -12.17 11.39
N PRO A 57 0.05 -13.31 11.04
CA PRO A 57 1.47 -13.35 10.71
C PRO A 57 1.84 -12.60 9.42
N LEU A 58 0.86 -12.30 8.56
CA LEU A 58 1.07 -11.65 7.27
C LEU A 58 1.20 -10.12 7.39
N TYR A 59 0.60 -9.52 8.42
CA TYR A 59 0.59 -8.06 8.57
C TYR A 59 1.98 -7.46 8.76
N GLY A 60 2.86 -8.12 9.53
CA GLY A 60 4.22 -7.65 9.73
C GLY A 60 5.02 -7.55 8.42
N PRO A 61 5.21 -8.67 7.69
CA PRO A 61 5.86 -8.69 6.38
C PRO A 61 5.25 -7.70 5.38
N MET A 62 3.93 -7.59 5.35
CA MET A 62 3.23 -6.66 4.46
C MET A 62 3.58 -5.20 4.77
N PHE A 63 3.50 -4.77 6.03
CA PHE A 63 3.88 -3.40 6.41
C PHE A 63 5.38 -3.13 6.21
N HIS A 64 6.23 -4.12 6.43
CA HIS A 64 7.65 -4.03 6.11
C HIS A 64 7.87 -3.72 4.62
N THR A 65 7.20 -4.46 3.73
CA THR A 65 7.29 -4.25 2.28
C THR A 65 6.72 -2.91 1.85
N LEU A 66 5.62 -2.44 2.48
CA LEU A 66 5.10 -1.08 2.26
C LEU A 66 6.12 0.00 2.65
N CYS A 67 6.85 -0.19 3.76
CA CYS A 67 7.89 0.74 4.19
C CYS A 67 9.09 0.75 3.24
N LEU A 68 9.50 -0.43 2.75
CA LEU A 68 10.55 -0.55 1.73
C LEU A 68 10.14 0.13 0.42
N MET A 69 8.90 -0.09 -0.03
CA MET A 69 8.36 0.57 -1.22
C MET A 69 8.37 2.10 -1.03
N TRP A 70 7.91 2.60 0.10
CA TRP A 70 7.90 4.04 0.40
C TRP A 70 9.31 4.65 0.41
N ALA A 71 10.29 3.94 0.96
CA ALA A 71 11.67 4.44 1.02
C ALA A 71 12.37 4.46 -0.35
N ASN A 72 11.98 3.58 -1.29
CA ASN A 72 12.73 3.37 -2.54
C ASN A 72 11.98 3.83 -3.81
N CYS A 73 10.65 3.86 -3.81
CA CYS A 73 9.84 4.26 -4.97
C CYS A 73 9.55 5.76 -4.95
N LYS A 74 10.26 6.53 -5.78
CA LYS A 74 10.09 7.99 -5.88
C LYS A 74 8.70 8.36 -6.35
N ALA A 75 8.11 7.54 -7.21
CA ALA A 75 6.75 7.74 -7.69
C ALA A 75 5.72 7.66 -6.55
N TYR A 76 5.97 6.82 -5.52
CA TYR A 76 5.06 6.62 -4.40
C TYR A 76 5.39 7.44 -3.16
N GLN A 77 6.51 8.16 -3.11
CA GLN A 77 6.86 9.20 -2.12
C GLN A 77 5.94 10.45 -2.19
N ARG A 78 4.65 10.25 -2.49
CA ARG A 78 3.59 11.23 -2.50
C ARG A 78 2.54 10.78 -1.49
N PRO A 79 2.24 11.56 -0.43
CA PRO A 79 1.27 11.18 0.59
C PRO A 79 -0.06 10.70 0.03
N THR A 80 -0.54 11.32 -1.06
CA THR A 80 -1.80 10.96 -1.71
C THR A 80 -1.85 9.51 -2.21
N ARG A 81 -0.73 8.96 -2.69
CA ARG A 81 -0.68 7.58 -3.23
C ARG A 81 -0.60 6.54 -2.12
N ILE A 82 0.23 6.76 -1.11
CA ILE A 82 0.34 5.83 0.02
C ILE A 82 -0.94 5.81 0.88
N ILE A 83 -1.61 6.96 1.03
CA ILE A 83 -2.90 7.02 1.74
C ILE A 83 -3.91 6.09 1.07
N VAL A 84 -4.03 6.12 -0.27
CA VAL A 84 -4.94 5.25 -1.01
C VAL A 84 -4.59 3.77 -0.81
N LEU A 85 -3.30 3.39 -0.90
CA LEU A 85 -2.89 2.01 -0.65
C LEU A 85 -3.26 1.53 0.76
N LEU A 86 -3.04 2.38 1.78
CA LEU A 86 -3.40 2.05 3.15
C LEU A 86 -4.92 2.01 3.36
N GLN A 87 -5.68 2.84 2.65
CA GLN A 87 -7.14 2.79 2.65
C GLN A 87 -7.65 1.48 2.03
N GLU A 88 -7.11 1.06 0.89
CA GLU A 88 -7.48 -0.20 0.25
C GLU A 88 -7.16 -1.40 1.13
N LEU A 89 -6.00 -1.36 1.80
CA LEU A 89 -5.64 -2.39 2.77
C LEU A 89 -6.59 -2.43 3.98
N ASN A 90 -6.94 -1.27 4.54
CA ASN A 90 -7.94 -1.18 5.60
C ASN A 90 -9.29 -1.71 5.15
N ASN A 91 -9.72 -1.37 3.93
CA ASN A 91 -10.98 -1.85 3.37
C ASN A 91 -10.96 -3.39 3.24
N LEU A 92 -9.86 -3.98 2.78
CA LEU A 92 -9.69 -5.43 2.67
C LEU A 92 -9.82 -6.11 4.04
N VAL A 93 -9.05 -5.65 5.04
CA VAL A 93 -9.07 -6.23 6.39
C VAL A 93 -10.45 -6.09 7.04
N MET A 94 -11.09 -4.93 6.91
CA MET A 94 -12.44 -4.70 7.45
C MET A 94 -13.50 -5.57 6.75
N LYS A 95 -13.39 -5.76 5.43
CA LYS A 95 -14.25 -6.65 4.68
C LYS A 95 -14.11 -8.09 5.17
N GLN A 96 -12.89 -8.62 5.26
CA GLN A 96 -12.64 -9.98 5.74
C GLN A 96 -13.09 -10.18 7.19
N ALA A 97 -12.87 -9.18 8.06
CA ALA A 97 -13.36 -9.21 9.43
C ALA A 97 -14.89 -9.29 9.48
N SER A 98 -15.58 -8.55 8.61
CA SER A 98 -17.05 -8.53 8.54
C SER A 98 -17.62 -9.83 7.98
N GLU A 99 -16.96 -10.42 6.99
CA GLU A 99 -17.31 -11.73 6.42
C GLU A 99 -17.06 -12.86 7.43
N PHE A 100 -15.97 -12.81 8.18
CA PHE A 100 -15.66 -13.78 9.23
C PHE A 100 -16.66 -13.72 10.40
N MET A 101 -17.18 -12.51 10.69
CA MET A 101 -18.20 -12.24 11.70
C MET A 101 -19.61 -12.20 11.11
N GLU A 102 -19.95 -13.09 10.17
CA GLU A 102 -21.30 -13.12 9.60
C GLU A 102 -22.36 -13.29 10.71
N PRO A 103 -23.33 -12.35 10.85
CA PRO A 103 -24.26 -12.35 11.98
C PRO A 103 -25.09 -13.62 12.08
N LEU A 104 -25.48 -14.20 10.95
CA LEU A 104 -26.27 -15.43 10.93
C LEU A 104 -25.50 -16.61 11.52
N ASP A 105 -24.20 -16.68 11.26
CA ASP A 105 -23.34 -17.73 11.79
C ASP A 105 -23.06 -17.51 13.27
N LEU A 106 -22.86 -16.25 13.69
CA LEU A 106 -22.63 -15.89 15.09
C LEU A 106 -23.84 -16.20 15.98
N PHE A 107 -25.07 -15.94 15.52
CA PHE A 107 -26.28 -16.16 16.33
C PHE A 107 -26.82 -17.60 16.27
N LYS A 108 -26.42 -18.38 15.27
CA LYS A 108 -26.81 -19.80 15.14
C LYS A 108 -25.77 -20.77 15.71
N GLY A 109 -24.52 -20.34 15.85
CA GLY A 109 -23.45 -21.14 16.44
C GLY A 109 -23.58 -21.30 17.95
N GLU A 110 -22.77 -22.21 18.50
CA GLU A 110 -22.67 -22.37 19.95
C GLU A 110 -22.04 -21.10 20.58
N PRO A 111 -22.52 -20.65 21.76
CA PRO A 111 -22.04 -19.41 22.38
C PRO A 111 -20.52 -19.33 22.53
N ASP A 112 -19.88 -20.45 22.89
CA ASP A 112 -18.42 -20.52 23.06
C ASP A 112 -17.67 -20.37 21.73
N GLU A 113 -18.18 -20.95 20.65
CA GLU A 113 -17.59 -20.84 19.31
C GLU A 113 -17.72 -19.41 18.76
N SER A 114 -18.89 -18.79 18.94
CA SER A 114 -19.13 -17.41 18.55
C SER A 114 -18.25 -16.43 19.35
N MET A 115 -18.05 -16.69 20.64
CA MET A 115 -17.16 -15.89 21.48
C MET A 115 -15.70 -16.02 21.02
N GLU A 116 -15.25 -17.22 20.68
CA GLU A 116 -13.90 -17.44 20.17
C GLU A 116 -13.68 -16.73 18.82
N LYS A 117 -14.64 -16.78 17.88
CA LYS A 117 -14.58 -16.01 16.63
C LYS A 117 -14.42 -14.51 16.90
N ILE A 118 -15.23 -13.93 17.78
CA ILE A 118 -15.12 -12.50 18.13
C ILE A 118 -13.74 -12.18 18.69
N ASN A 119 -13.23 -13.00 19.62
CA ASN A 119 -11.90 -12.82 20.19
C ASN A 119 -10.79 -12.90 19.14
N GLN A 120 -10.89 -13.83 18.19
CA GLN A 120 -9.97 -13.95 17.06
C GLN A 120 -9.99 -12.69 16.19
N THR A 121 -11.17 -12.15 15.91
CA THR A 121 -11.30 -10.91 15.14
C THR A 121 -10.68 -9.71 15.85
N VAL A 122 -10.96 -9.52 17.13
CA VAL A 122 -10.35 -8.45 17.92
C VAL A 122 -8.82 -8.57 17.90
N ARG A 123 -8.28 -9.78 18.13
CA ARG A 123 -6.83 -10.02 18.08
C ARG A 123 -6.23 -9.69 16.72
N ALA A 124 -6.89 -10.04 15.63
CA ALA A 124 -6.40 -9.75 14.28
C ALA A 124 -6.38 -8.24 14.00
N LEU A 125 -7.45 -7.53 14.34
CA LEU A 125 -7.55 -6.08 14.17
C LEU A 125 -6.52 -5.33 15.03
N GLU A 126 -6.32 -5.77 16.28
CA GLU A 126 -5.27 -5.24 17.16
C GLU A 126 -3.87 -5.50 16.60
N ALA A 127 -3.60 -6.71 16.11
CA ALA A 127 -2.33 -7.05 15.50
C ALA A 127 -2.03 -6.18 14.27
N TYR A 128 -3.03 -5.94 13.44
CA TYR A 128 -2.94 -5.04 12.29
C TYR A 128 -2.61 -3.60 12.72
N GLN A 129 -3.33 -3.05 13.69
CA GLN A 129 -3.10 -1.69 14.20
C GLN A 129 -1.72 -1.55 14.86
N ASN A 130 -1.30 -2.57 15.61
CA ASN A 130 0.02 -2.62 16.23
C ASN A 130 1.13 -2.68 15.18
N ALA A 131 0.96 -3.48 14.12
CA ALA A 131 1.88 -3.52 13.00
C ALA A 131 1.98 -2.15 12.33
N TYR A 132 0.86 -1.52 11.95
CA TYR A 132 0.86 -0.16 11.39
C TYR A 132 1.67 0.82 12.26
N THR A 133 1.39 0.85 13.57
CA THR A 133 2.03 1.77 14.51
C THR A 133 3.53 1.49 14.65
N HIS A 134 3.91 0.21 14.75
CA HIS A 134 5.31 -0.21 14.84
C HIS A 134 6.11 0.20 13.60
N TYR A 135 5.60 -0.11 12.40
CA TYR A 135 6.30 0.17 11.16
C TYR A 135 6.34 1.66 10.83
N LYS A 136 5.27 2.41 11.12
CA LYS A 136 5.26 3.88 11.05
C LYS A 136 6.29 4.50 11.98
N GLY A 137 6.39 4.04 13.23
CA GLY A 137 7.36 4.56 14.20
C GLY A 137 8.82 4.25 13.80
N ASN A 138 9.05 3.15 13.11
CA ASN A 138 10.36 2.71 12.64
C ASN A 138 10.69 3.12 11.19
N MET A 139 9.89 4.00 10.58
CA MET A 139 10.04 4.42 9.18
C MET A 139 11.46 4.96 8.87
N LYS A 140 12.09 5.65 9.82
CA LYS A 140 13.46 6.18 9.70
C LYS A 140 14.49 5.12 9.33
N ASN A 141 14.30 3.88 9.78
CA ASN A 141 15.27 2.80 9.58
C ASN A 141 15.31 2.29 8.12
N TYR A 142 14.33 2.66 7.30
CA TYR A 142 14.24 2.24 5.90
C TYR A 142 14.98 3.19 4.95
N PHE A 143 15.30 4.40 5.40
CA PHE A 143 16.04 5.39 4.63
C PHE A 143 17.54 5.24 4.88
N LYS A 144 18.36 5.51 3.85
CA LYS A 144 19.82 5.44 3.98
C LYS A 144 20.32 6.63 4.81
N ASN A 145 21.42 6.42 5.53
CA ASN A 145 22.08 7.48 6.30
C ASN A 145 22.40 8.70 5.40
N GLY A 146 21.72 9.83 5.65
CA GLY A 146 21.94 11.09 4.93
C GLY A 146 20.84 11.48 3.94
N GLU A 147 19.88 10.60 3.63
CA GLU A 147 18.69 10.99 2.86
C GLU A 147 17.62 11.63 3.75
N PRO A 148 16.87 12.65 3.27
CA PRO A 148 15.78 13.23 4.03
C PRO A 148 14.70 12.17 4.25
N VAL A 149 14.49 11.79 5.51
CA VAL A 149 13.42 10.85 5.87
C VAL A 149 12.08 11.53 5.61
N GLN A 150 11.32 11.00 4.67
CA GLN A 150 9.91 11.35 4.53
C GLN A 150 9.10 10.37 5.37
N GLU A 151 8.52 10.86 6.46
CA GLU A 151 7.61 10.07 7.28
C GLU A 151 6.19 10.12 6.72
N TRP A 152 5.33 9.20 7.19
CA TRP A 152 3.89 9.28 6.98
C TRP A 152 3.26 10.39 7.83
N ASP A 153 3.52 11.63 7.44
CA ASP A 153 3.04 12.86 8.08
C ASP A 153 1.66 13.27 7.56
N PHE A 154 0.69 12.37 7.71
CA PHE A 154 -0.70 12.63 7.40
C PHE A 154 -1.59 12.20 8.57
N SER A 155 -2.75 12.84 8.69
CA SER A 155 -3.73 12.53 9.73
C SER A 155 -4.18 11.07 9.61
N PRO A 156 -4.14 10.28 10.71
CA PRO A 156 -4.65 8.90 10.70
C PRO A 156 -6.09 8.79 10.21
N LYS A 157 -6.91 9.85 10.38
CA LYS A 157 -8.29 9.90 9.88
C LYS A 157 -8.39 9.73 8.36
N LEU A 158 -7.34 10.10 7.61
CA LEU A 158 -7.32 9.91 6.16
C LEU A 158 -7.19 8.44 5.78
N VAL A 159 -6.56 7.62 6.62
CA VAL A 159 -6.36 6.20 6.37
C VAL A 159 -7.45 5.35 7.02
N PHE A 160 -7.83 5.69 8.25
CA PHE A 160 -8.75 4.91 9.09
C PHE A 160 -10.17 5.48 9.16
N ALA A 161 -10.63 6.20 8.14
CA ALA A 161 -11.97 6.81 8.15
C ALA A 161 -13.12 5.79 8.32
N ARG A 162 -12.88 4.52 7.96
CA ARG A 162 -13.84 3.41 7.98
C ARG A 162 -13.57 2.36 9.07
N TRP A 163 -12.52 2.56 9.87
CA TRP A 163 -12.14 1.65 10.96
C TRP A 163 -12.92 1.98 12.22
#